data_AF-A0A6A6M3D0-F1
#
_entry.id   AF-A0A6A6M3D0-F1
#
_cell.length_a   1.000
_cell.length_b   1.000
_cell.length_c   1.000
_cell.angle_alpha   90.00
_cell.angle_beta   90.00
_cell.angle_gamma   90.00
#
_symmetry.space_group_name_H-M   'P 1'
#
loop_
_entity.id
_entity.type
_entity.pdbx_description
1 polymer ?
#
loop_
_entity_poly.entity_id
_entity_poly.type
_entity_poly.pdbx_seq_one_letter_code
_entity_poly.pdbx_strand_id
1 'polypeptide(L)'
;MAPKSSNSKCKTPQDLHFKPGSIVEISSDDDGFRGSWYVGTIIRRASTKNPNKYLVQYEKLFNDKAGKKPLREILDLVQLRPVAPREKQRKFKFGEKVDAYHNDGWWEGSITEECEDGRFAVFFRGTREQIVFGEEDLRLHREWDNGEWQPSLERVQEEKQEENEEEDEVKEEKKKDKLKEEVEPMITKEVKPIEAMTEEKVSKGMLVEETLILKEVKPIEAMSDEKFSKGMPVEVSSDEEGFEGAWFAATIVEVVGKDKYLIEYQSLRTEDDSDFLREEVDILHIRPRPQKP
;
A
#
# COMPACT_ATOMS: atom_id res chain seq x y z
N MET A 1 57.68 -19.69 -21.92
CA MET A 1 56.38 -19.09 -22.31
C MET A 1 55.38 -19.45 -21.24
N ALA A 2 54.95 -18.50 -20.41
CA ALA A 2 53.89 -18.70 -19.43
C ALA A 2 52.60 -18.08 -20.00
N PRO A 3 51.44 -18.75 -19.86
CA PRO A 3 50.19 -18.22 -20.41
C PRO A 3 49.74 -17.03 -19.56
N LYS A 4 49.39 -15.93 -20.24
CA LYS A 4 48.83 -14.74 -19.61
C LYS A 4 47.45 -15.09 -19.04
N SER A 5 47.33 -15.07 -17.72
CA SER A 5 46.06 -15.19 -17.00
C SER A 5 45.13 -14.07 -17.47
N SER A 6 44.05 -14.46 -18.16
CA SER A 6 42.96 -13.57 -18.55
C SER A 6 42.23 -13.14 -17.28
N ASN A 7 42.38 -11.86 -16.93
CA ASN A 7 41.72 -11.25 -15.78
C ASN A 7 40.22 -11.10 -16.06
N SER A 8 39.46 -12.17 -15.83
CA SER A 8 38.00 -12.17 -15.87
C SER A 8 37.51 -11.36 -14.67
N LYS A 9 37.31 -10.05 -14.85
CA LYS A 9 36.64 -9.20 -13.86
C LYS A 9 35.28 -9.81 -13.55
N CYS A 10 35.09 -10.27 -12.32
CA CYS A 10 33.79 -10.67 -11.78
C CYS A 10 32.84 -9.49 -11.94
N LYS A 11 31.87 -9.62 -12.85
CA LYS A 11 30.77 -8.66 -12.99
C LYS A 11 29.90 -8.79 -11.75
N THR A 12 29.68 -7.70 -11.04
CA THR A 12 28.68 -7.69 -9.97
C THR A 12 27.30 -7.90 -10.59
N PRO A 13 26.32 -8.53 -9.92
CA PRO A 13 24.96 -8.72 -10.45
C PRO A 13 24.28 -7.42 -10.91
N GLN A 14 24.70 -6.29 -10.33
CA GLN A 14 24.31 -4.93 -10.69
C GLN A 14 24.69 -4.57 -12.16
N ASP A 15 25.84 -5.02 -12.66
CA ASP A 15 26.34 -4.68 -14.01
C ASP A 15 25.47 -5.26 -15.16
N LEU A 16 24.61 -6.24 -14.89
CA LEU A 16 23.75 -6.84 -15.91
C LEU A 16 22.54 -5.94 -16.25
N HIS A 17 22.01 -5.26 -15.25
CA HIS A 17 20.81 -4.46 -15.39
C HIS A 17 21.11 -3.05 -15.92
N PHE A 18 22.30 -2.51 -15.64
CA PHE A 18 22.64 -1.11 -15.96
C PHE A 18 23.66 -0.96 -17.11
N LYS A 19 23.38 -1.59 -18.26
CA LYS A 19 24.19 -1.46 -19.49
C LYS A 19 23.54 -0.51 -20.51
N PRO A 20 24.31 0.05 -21.46
CA PRO A 20 23.73 0.80 -22.58
C PRO A 20 22.63 0.01 -23.28
N GLY A 21 21.47 0.63 -23.47
CA GLY A 21 20.26 0.03 -24.03
C GLY A 21 19.34 -0.68 -23.03
N SER A 22 19.74 -0.81 -21.76
CA SER A 22 18.83 -1.32 -20.72
C SER A 22 17.68 -0.36 -20.48
N ILE A 23 16.48 -0.92 -20.35
CA ILE A 23 15.28 -0.22 -19.90
C ILE A 23 15.29 -0.20 -18.36
N VAL A 24 15.07 0.97 -17.79
CA VAL A 24 15.09 1.23 -16.35
C VAL A 24 13.91 2.11 -15.96
N GLU A 25 13.58 2.08 -14.68
CA GLU A 25 12.72 3.05 -14.04
C GLU A 25 13.57 4.09 -13.31
N ILE A 26 13.13 5.35 -13.37
CA ILE A 26 13.84 6.53 -12.93
C ILE A 26 13.00 7.25 -11.88
N SER A 27 13.59 7.50 -10.72
CA SER A 27 13.00 8.38 -9.70
C SER A 27 13.66 9.76 -9.69
N SER A 28 12.91 10.76 -9.25
CA SER A 28 13.43 12.09 -8.95
C SER A 28 13.10 12.45 -7.50
N ASP A 29 14.06 13.13 -6.85
CA ASP A 29 13.88 13.72 -5.53
C ASP A 29 13.31 15.14 -5.60
N ASP A 30 13.06 15.65 -6.81
CA ASP A 30 12.44 16.97 -7.00
C ASP A 30 11.01 16.95 -6.47
N ASP A 31 10.61 18.07 -5.86
CA ASP A 31 9.27 18.22 -5.33
C ASP A 31 8.24 18.12 -6.46
N GLY A 32 7.13 17.43 -6.17
CA GLY A 32 6.13 17.06 -7.17
C GLY A 32 6.44 15.76 -7.95
N PHE A 33 7.65 15.21 -7.87
CA PHE A 33 8.00 13.92 -8.49
C PHE A 33 8.35 12.83 -7.47
N ARG A 34 8.39 13.15 -6.18
CA ARG A 34 8.65 12.18 -5.12
C ARG A 34 7.63 11.04 -5.15
N GLY A 35 8.14 9.82 -5.08
CA GLY A 35 7.32 8.60 -5.15
C GLY A 35 6.93 8.18 -6.57
N SER A 36 7.41 8.88 -7.60
CA SER A 36 7.17 8.53 -9.00
C SER A 36 8.36 7.79 -9.63
N TRP A 37 8.03 6.92 -10.59
CA TRP A 37 8.97 6.14 -11.39
C TRP A 37 8.63 6.26 -12.87
N TYR A 38 9.51 6.90 -13.64
CA TYR A 38 9.35 7.05 -15.08
C TYR A 38 10.22 6.05 -15.84
N VAL A 39 9.68 5.51 -16.93
CA VAL A 39 10.44 4.58 -17.77
C VAL A 39 11.44 5.35 -18.63
N GLY A 40 12.65 4.82 -18.73
CA GLY A 40 13.67 5.32 -19.64
C GLY A 40 14.70 4.27 -20.02
N THR A 41 15.69 4.70 -20.81
CA THR A 41 16.74 3.84 -21.35
C THR A 41 18.11 4.40 -21.01
N ILE A 42 19.00 3.54 -20.53
CA ILE A 42 20.39 3.92 -20.29
C ILE A 42 21.09 4.14 -21.63
N ILE A 43 21.60 5.34 -21.85
CA ILE A 43 22.38 5.65 -23.05
C ILE A 43 23.83 5.21 -22.86
N ARG A 44 24.42 5.56 -21.71
CA ARG A 44 25.81 5.21 -21.36
C ARG A 44 26.11 5.57 -19.91
N ARG A 45 27.24 5.08 -19.39
CA ARG A 45 27.87 5.68 -18.21
C ARG A 45 28.29 7.12 -18.51
N ALA A 46 27.96 8.03 -17.60
CA ALA A 46 28.21 9.46 -17.77
C ALA A 46 29.68 9.83 -17.51
N SER A 47 30.35 9.09 -16.62
CA SER A 47 31.72 9.36 -16.19
C SER A 47 32.57 8.09 -16.11
N THR A 48 33.84 8.21 -16.47
CA THR A 48 34.85 7.18 -16.23
C THR A 48 35.38 7.20 -14.79
N LYS A 49 35.31 8.37 -14.12
CA LYS A 49 35.79 8.57 -12.75
C LYS A 49 34.77 8.16 -11.70
N ASN A 50 33.48 8.43 -11.95
CA ASN A 50 32.39 8.01 -11.09
C ASN A 50 31.58 6.91 -11.79
N PRO A 51 31.68 5.63 -11.36
CA PRO A 51 30.99 4.54 -12.00
C PRO A 51 29.47 4.55 -11.81
N ASN A 52 28.95 5.32 -10.85
CA ASN A 52 27.55 5.29 -10.47
C ASN A 52 26.69 6.31 -11.23
N LYS A 53 27.29 7.14 -12.09
CA LYS A 53 26.53 8.13 -12.88
C LYS A 53 26.21 7.62 -14.27
N TYR A 54 24.96 7.71 -14.67
CA TYR A 54 24.45 7.26 -15.96
C TYR A 54 23.77 8.40 -16.69
N LEU A 55 23.97 8.47 -18.01
CA LEU A 55 23.16 9.30 -18.88
C LEU A 55 21.96 8.45 -19.30
N VAL A 56 20.77 8.86 -18.89
CA VAL A 56 19.51 8.17 -19.17
C VAL A 56 18.64 9.05 -20.04
N GLN A 57 17.86 8.42 -20.91
CA GLN A 57 16.85 9.08 -21.74
C GLN A 57 15.47 8.62 -21.29
N TYR A 58 14.59 9.54 -20.94
CA TYR A 58 13.20 9.23 -20.61
C TYR A 58 12.45 8.77 -21.87
N GLU A 59 11.50 7.85 -21.71
CA GLU A 59 10.69 7.35 -22.82
C GLU A 59 9.59 8.34 -23.20
N LYS A 60 8.93 8.93 -22.20
CA LYS A 60 7.72 9.75 -22.37
C LYS A 60 7.84 11.20 -21.91
N LEU A 61 9.00 11.62 -21.41
CA LEU A 61 9.28 13.02 -21.08
C LEU A 61 10.13 13.65 -22.19
N PHE A 62 9.80 14.89 -22.57
CA PHE A 62 10.39 15.57 -23.72
C PHE A 62 10.76 17.02 -23.40
N ASN A 63 11.87 17.49 -23.96
CA ASN A 63 12.32 18.88 -23.84
C ASN A 63 11.50 19.87 -24.68
N ASP A 64 10.73 19.35 -25.65
CA ASP A 64 9.92 20.14 -26.56
C ASP A 64 8.46 19.70 -26.49
N LYS A 65 7.56 20.68 -26.65
CA LYS A 65 6.11 20.44 -26.66
C LYS A 65 5.64 19.55 -27.81
N ALA A 66 6.47 19.36 -28.85
CA ALA A 66 6.13 18.51 -29.99
C ALA A 66 6.51 17.04 -29.79
N GLY A 67 7.13 16.67 -28.66
CA GLY A 67 7.46 15.28 -28.34
C GLY A 67 8.57 14.68 -29.22
N LYS A 68 9.45 15.52 -29.78
CA LYS A 68 10.49 15.07 -30.75
C LYS A 68 11.87 14.92 -30.13
N LYS A 69 12.10 15.52 -28.96
CA LYS A 69 13.38 15.55 -28.27
C LYS A 69 13.20 14.98 -26.87
N PRO A 70 13.35 13.65 -26.70
CA PRO A 70 13.28 13.01 -25.39
C PRO A 70 14.20 13.70 -24.39
N LEU A 71 13.71 13.83 -23.15
CA LEU A 71 14.47 14.38 -22.04
C LEU A 71 15.62 13.44 -21.69
N ARG A 72 16.78 14.00 -21.35
CA ARG A 72 17.98 13.27 -20.97
C ARG A 72 18.62 13.89 -19.76
N GLU A 73 18.98 13.07 -18.80
CA GLU A 73 19.56 13.50 -17.52
C GLU A 73 20.72 12.62 -17.10
N ILE A 74 21.63 13.19 -16.31
CA ILE A 74 22.71 12.45 -15.67
C ILE A 74 22.26 12.16 -14.24
N LEU A 75 22.00 10.88 -13.96
CA LEU A 75 21.45 10.41 -12.70
C LEU A 75 22.44 9.50 -11.99
N ASP A 76 22.34 9.44 -10.66
CA ASP A 76 23.09 8.48 -9.86
C ASP A 76 22.37 7.12 -9.85
N LEU A 77 23.10 6.04 -9.55
CA LEU A 77 22.58 4.67 -9.55
C LEU A 77 21.43 4.51 -8.56
N VAL A 78 21.43 5.27 -7.47
CA VAL A 78 20.36 5.24 -6.44
C VAL A 78 19.01 5.73 -6.97
N GLN A 79 18.99 6.50 -8.07
CA GLN A 79 17.76 6.98 -8.72
C GLN A 79 17.27 6.03 -9.82
N LEU A 80 17.94 4.89 -10.02
CA LEU A 80 17.67 3.97 -11.10
C LEU A 80 17.39 2.58 -10.57
N ARG A 81 16.37 1.94 -11.12
CA ARG A 81 16.08 0.52 -10.90
C ARG A 81 15.73 -0.16 -12.22
N PRO A 82 15.80 -1.49 -12.33
CA PRO A 82 15.23 -2.20 -13.47
C PRO A 82 13.73 -1.94 -13.62
N VAL A 83 13.10 -2.41 -14.68
CA VAL A 83 11.63 -2.40 -14.77
C VAL A 83 11.05 -3.37 -13.74
N ALA A 84 10.06 -2.91 -12.97
CA ALA A 84 9.43 -3.75 -11.96
C ALA A 84 8.70 -4.94 -12.63
N PRO A 85 8.85 -6.16 -12.09
CA PRO A 85 8.15 -7.32 -12.62
C PRO A 85 6.65 -7.14 -12.40
N ARG A 86 5.85 -7.53 -13.41
CA ARG A 86 4.39 -7.44 -13.37
C ARG A 86 3.76 -8.75 -12.95
N GLU A 87 2.77 -8.68 -12.05
CA GLU A 87 1.86 -9.81 -11.83
C GLU A 87 1.00 -10.02 -13.08
N LYS A 88 0.72 -11.28 -13.43
CA LYS A 88 -0.18 -11.60 -14.55
C LYS A 88 -1.65 -11.59 -14.14
N GLN A 89 -1.94 -11.99 -12.91
CA GLN A 89 -3.29 -12.08 -12.34
C GLN A 89 -3.17 -11.84 -10.83
N ARG A 90 -3.49 -10.63 -10.37
CA ARG A 90 -3.50 -10.27 -8.95
C ARG A 90 -4.77 -9.48 -8.65
N LYS A 91 -5.49 -9.89 -7.61
CA LYS A 91 -6.57 -9.08 -7.06
C LYS A 91 -6.02 -8.17 -5.99
N PHE A 92 -6.15 -6.87 -6.18
CA PHE A 92 -5.79 -5.88 -5.19
C PHE A 92 -6.82 -5.81 -4.06
N LYS A 93 -6.39 -5.34 -2.89
CA LYS A 93 -7.25 -5.18 -1.70
C LYS A 93 -7.02 -3.85 -1.00
N PHE A 94 -8.01 -3.41 -0.23
CA PHE A 94 -7.89 -2.27 0.67
C PHE A 94 -6.63 -2.38 1.55
N GLY A 95 -5.90 -1.28 1.66
CA GLY A 95 -4.68 -1.14 2.46
C GLY A 95 -3.39 -1.59 1.77
N GLU A 96 -3.46 -2.21 0.58
CA GLU A 96 -2.25 -2.59 -0.15
C GLU A 96 -1.52 -1.35 -0.71
N LYS A 97 -0.18 -1.41 -0.67
CA LYS A 97 0.68 -0.46 -1.37
C LYS A 97 0.78 -0.84 -2.84
N VAL A 98 0.55 0.13 -3.71
CA VAL A 98 0.56 -0.04 -5.17
C VAL A 98 1.38 1.05 -5.82
N ASP A 99 1.88 0.77 -7.01
CA ASP A 99 2.24 1.84 -7.94
C ASP A 99 1.07 2.02 -8.91
N ALA A 100 0.54 3.23 -9.02
CA ALA A 100 -0.54 3.57 -9.95
C ALA A 100 0.02 4.31 -11.18
N TYR A 101 -0.44 3.93 -12.36
CA TYR A 101 -0.01 4.56 -13.61
C TYR A 101 -0.76 5.87 -13.84
N HIS A 102 -0.03 6.98 -13.76
CA HIS A 102 -0.61 8.32 -13.91
C HIS A 102 0.43 9.28 -14.49
N ASN A 103 0.02 10.21 -15.36
CA ASN A 103 0.91 11.19 -16.00
C ASN A 103 2.20 10.58 -16.57
N ASP A 104 2.06 9.46 -17.29
CA ASP A 104 3.16 8.71 -17.92
C ASP A 104 4.19 8.05 -16.98
N GLY A 105 3.98 8.12 -15.66
CA GLY A 105 4.80 7.49 -14.63
C GLY A 105 4.02 6.54 -13.72
N TRP A 106 4.76 5.78 -12.91
CA TRP A 106 4.23 4.93 -11.84
C TRP A 106 4.36 5.63 -10.49
N TRP A 107 3.28 5.82 -9.76
CA TRP A 107 3.23 6.60 -8.52
C TRP A 107 2.90 5.73 -7.32
N GLU A 108 3.74 5.76 -6.28
CA GLU A 108 3.48 5.05 -5.03
C GLU A 108 2.23 5.60 -4.35
N GLY A 109 1.28 4.71 -4.06
CA GLY A 109 0.06 5.01 -3.33
C GLY A 109 -0.41 3.83 -2.48
N SER A 110 -1.52 4.02 -1.78
CA SER A 110 -2.18 2.98 -0.99
C SER A 110 -3.65 2.90 -1.34
N ILE A 111 -4.19 1.69 -1.49
CA ILE A 111 -5.61 1.51 -1.78
C ILE A 111 -6.42 1.86 -0.54
N THR A 112 -7.36 2.79 -0.68
CA THR A 112 -8.26 3.26 0.39
C THR A 112 -9.71 2.91 0.13
N GLU A 113 -10.04 2.37 -1.04
CA GLU A 113 -11.40 1.91 -1.34
C GLU A 113 -11.38 0.86 -2.45
N GLU A 114 -12.21 -0.17 -2.30
CA GLU A 114 -12.57 -1.12 -3.36
C GLU A 114 -13.96 -0.73 -3.86
N CYS A 115 -14.05 -0.19 -5.08
CA CYS A 115 -15.32 0.26 -5.66
C CYS A 115 -16.14 -0.92 -6.19
N GLU A 116 -17.47 -0.78 -6.21
CA GLU A 116 -18.39 -1.85 -6.65
C GLU A 116 -18.18 -2.30 -8.11
N ASP A 117 -17.61 -1.43 -8.95
CA ASP A 117 -17.33 -1.68 -10.35
C ASP A 117 -15.96 -2.33 -10.62
N GLY A 118 -15.26 -2.75 -9.56
CA GLY A 118 -13.95 -3.40 -9.67
C GLY A 118 -12.77 -2.44 -9.85
N ARG A 119 -13.00 -1.13 -9.70
CA ARG A 119 -11.93 -0.13 -9.62
C ARG A 119 -11.49 0.08 -8.18
N PHE A 120 -10.34 0.75 -8.02
CA PHE A 120 -9.73 0.98 -6.71
C PHE A 120 -9.42 2.46 -6.55
N ALA A 121 -9.82 3.03 -5.41
CA ALA A 121 -9.36 4.37 -5.04
C ALA A 121 -7.99 4.28 -4.37
N VAL A 122 -7.02 5.01 -4.91
CA VAL A 122 -5.64 5.04 -4.44
C VAL A 122 -5.36 6.42 -3.85
N PHE A 123 -4.86 6.44 -2.62
CA PHE A 123 -4.41 7.63 -1.93
C PHE A 123 -2.90 7.83 -2.11
N PHE A 124 -2.50 9.00 -2.59
CA PHE A 124 -1.10 9.40 -2.78
C PHE A 124 -0.67 10.28 -1.60
N ARG A 125 0.22 9.76 -0.75
CA ARG A 125 0.66 10.49 0.44
C ARG A 125 1.39 11.80 0.11
N GLY A 126 2.13 11.84 -1.00
CA GLY A 126 2.92 13.00 -1.41
C GLY A 126 2.07 14.20 -1.82
N THR A 127 0.96 13.96 -2.54
CA THR A 127 0.06 15.03 -3.04
C THR A 127 -1.23 15.16 -2.23
N ARG A 128 -1.50 14.21 -1.33
CA ARG A 128 -2.76 14.10 -0.55
C ARG A 128 -4.00 13.92 -1.42
N GLU A 129 -3.82 13.42 -2.64
CA GLU A 129 -4.91 13.17 -3.58
C GLU A 129 -5.41 11.74 -3.46
N GLN A 130 -6.69 11.55 -3.77
CA GLN A 130 -7.30 10.23 -3.95
C GLN A 130 -7.86 10.15 -5.36
N ILE A 131 -7.40 9.17 -6.14
CA ILE A 131 -7.79 8.99 -7.55
C ILE A 131 -8.21 7.53 -7.75
N VAL A 132 -9.23 7.31 -8.60
CA VAL A 132 -9.76 5.97 -8.87
C VAL A 132 -9.14 5.40 -10.15
N PHE A 133 -8.59 4.18 -10.05
CA PHE A 133 -7.90 3.48 -11.14
C PHE A 133 -8.55 2.12 -11.44
N GLY A 134 -8.39 1.67 -12.69
CA GLY A 134 -8.64 0.27 -13.07
C GLY A 134 -7.51 -0.65 -12.60
N GLU A 135 -7.75 -1.96 -12.56
CA GLU A 135 -6.74 -2.97 -12.19
C GLU A 135 -5.51 -2.91 -13.12
N GLU A 136 -5.71 -2.60 -14.40
CA GLU A 136 -4.68 -2.50 -15.44
C GLU A 136 -3.68 -1.35 -15.23
N ASP A 137 -4.10 -0.32 -14.51
CA ASP A 137 -3.28 0.85 -14.18
C ASP A 137 -2.60 0.68 -12.81
N LEU A 138 -2.80 -0.44 -12.13
CA LEU A 138 -2.16 -0.74 -10.86
C LEU A 138 -1.14 -1.87 -11.01
N ARG A 139 -0.08 -1.80 -10.23
CA ARG A 139 0.83 -2.91 -9.98
C ARG A 139 1.21 -2.93 -8.50
N LEU A 140 1.61 -4.09 -7.99
CA LEU A 140 2.12 -4.15 -6.62
C LEU A 140 3.34 -3.24 -6.48
N HIS A 141 3.36 -2.41 -5.43
CA HIS A 141 4.54 -1.62 -5.12
C HIS A 141 5.68 -2.56 -4.71
N ARG A 142 6.85 -2.38 -5.33
CA ARG A 142 8.06 -3.15 -5.05
C ARG A 142 9.25 -2.21 -4.93
N GLU A 143 10.12 -2.51 -3.99
CA GLU A 143 11.40 -1.83 -3.81
C GLU A 143 12.50 -2.65 -4.50
N TRP A 144 13.47 -1.96 -5.12
CA TRP A 144 14.66 -2.60 -5.67
C TRP A 144 15.78 -2.42 -4.67
N ASP A 145 16.08 -3.48 -3.91
CA ASP A 145 17.12 -3.46 -2.89
C ASP A 145 18.15 -4.57 -3.15
N ASN A 146 19.43 -4.24 -3.01
CA ASN A 146 20.54 -5.19 -3.13
C ASN A 146 20.57 -6.08 -4.40
N GLY A 147 19.91 -5.63 -5.47
CA GLY A 147 19.88 -6.37 -6.74
C GLY A 147 18.68 -7.32 -6.87
N GLU A 148 17.70 -7.22 -5.99
CA GLU A 148 16.47 -8.01 -6.00
C GLU A 148 15.24 -7.12 -5.79
N TRP A 149 14.09 -7.58 -6.30
CA TRP A 149 12.81 -6.93 -6.04
C TRP A 149 12.21 -7.42 -4.74
N GLN A 150 11.72 -6.50 -3.91
CA GLN A 150 11.08 -6.76 -2.62
C GLN A 150 9.66 -6.16 -2.58
N PRO A 151 8.62 -6.96 -2.27
CA PRO A 151 8.65 -8.42 -2.22
C PRO A 151 9.12 -9.01 -3.56
N SER A 152 9.48 -10.30 -3.60
CA SER A 152 9.83 -10.99 -4.84
C SER A 152 8.58 -11.36 -5.65
N LEU A 153 8.68 -11.54 -6.97
CA LEU A 153 7.53 -11.92 -7.79
C LEU A 153 7.14 -13.34 -7.40
N GLU A 154 5.95 -13.51 -6.81
CA GLU A 154 5.38 -14.84 -6.57
C GLU A 154 5.30 -15.55 -7.91
N ARG A 155 6.05 -16.65 -8.05
CA ARG A 155 5.80 -17.59 -9.13
C ARG A 155 4.47 -18.22 -8.80
N VAL A 156 3.43 -17.88 -9.54
CA VAL A 156 2.21 -18.67 -9.54
C VAL A 156 2.64 -20.08 -9.92
N GLN A 157 2.70 -20.98 -8.93
CA GLN A 157 2.68 -22.40 -9.21
C GLN A 157 1.36 -22.62 -9.94
N GLU A 158 1.43 -23.01 -11.20
CA GLU A 158 0.30 -23.58 -11.93
C GLU A 158 -0.03 -24.93 -11.28
N GLU A 159 -0.51 -24.92 -10.04
CA GLU A 159 -0.99 -26.06 -9.29
C GLU A 159 -2.45 -25.80 -8.93
N LYS A 160 -3.31 -25.73 -9.95
CA LYS A 160 -4.76 -25.99 -9.85
C LYS A 160 -5.28 -26.57 -11.15
N GLN A 161 -4.70 -27.69 -11.58
CA GLN A 161 -5.32 -28.64 -12.51
C GLN A 161 -4.90 -30.07 -12.15
N GLU A 162 -4.99 -30.48 -10.87
CA GLU A 162 -5.05 -31.91 -10.51
C GLU A 162 -6.06 -32.20 -9.38
N GLU A 163 -6.49 -31.23 -8.58
CA GLU A 163 -7.55 -31.47 -7.56
C GLU A 163 -9.00 -31.48 -8.10
N ASN A 164 -9.22 -31.22 -9.40
CA ASN A 164 -10.55 -31.32 -10.01
C ASN A 164 -10.80 -32.64 -10.77
N GLU A 165 -9.83 -33.56 -10.84
CA GLU A 165 -10.06 -34.89 -11.44
C GLU A 165 -10.53 -35.94 -10.41
N GLU A 166 -10.25 -35.77 -9.12
CA GLU A 166 -10.74 -36.70 -8.08
C GLU A 166 -12.21 -36.46 -7.67
N GLU A 167 -12.79 -35.28 -7.93
CA GLU A 167 -14.22 -35.03 -7.63
C GLU A 167 -15.19 -35.56 -8.70
N ASP A 168 -14.71 -35.87 -9.90
CA ASP A 168 -15.54 -36.44 -10.98
C ASP A 168 -15.55 -37.98 -10.96
N GLU A 169 -14.53 -38.66 -10.42
CA GLU A 169 -14.57 -40.12 -10.23
C GLU A 169 -15.53 -40.57 -9.11
N VAL A 170 -15.72 -39.77 -8.06
CA VAL A 170 -16.65 -40.13 -6.96
C VAL A 170 -18.13 -39.94 -7.35
N LYS A 171 -18.42 -39.15 -8.39
CA LYS A 171 -19.81 -38.89 -8.84
C LYS A 171 -20.30 -39.87 -9.91
N GLU A 172 -19.41 -40.53 -10.67
CA GLU A 172 -19.78 -41.56 -11.65
C GLU A 172 -20.13 -42.91 -10.99
N GLU A 173 -19.50 -43.29 -9.87
CA GLU A 173 -19.81 -44.58 -9.20
C GLU A 173 -21.17 -44.57 -8.49
N LYS A 174 -21.61 -43.43 -7.93
CA LYS A 174 -22.92 -43.35 -7.24
C LYS A 174 -24.13 -43.26 -8.16
N LYS A 175 -23.95 -43.15 -9.47
CA LYS A 175 -25.05 -43.09 -10.45
C LYS A 175 -25.37 -44.43 -11.12
N LYS A 176 -24.54 -45.47 -10.91
CA LYS A 176 -24.73 -46.79 -11.53
C LYS A 176 -25.55 -47.79 -10.70
N ASP A 177 -25.74 -47.56 -9.40
CA ASP A 177 -26.47 -48.47 -8.51
C ASP A 177 -27.96 -48.16 -8.30
N LYS A 178 -28.53 -47.18 -9.03
CA LYS A 178 -29.93 -46.76 -8.82
C LYS A 178 -30.86 -47.00 -10.02
N LEU A 179 -30.49 -47.89 -10.95
CA LEU A 179 -31.22 -48.10 -12.20
C LEU A 179 -31.24 -49.57 -12.66
N LYS A 180 -31.47 -50.55 -11.77
CA LYS A 180 -31.82 -51.94 -12.15
C LYS A 180 -32.66 -52.68 -11.10
N GLU A 181 -33.94 -52.30 -10.96
CA GLU A 181 -35.10 -53.08 -10.42
C GLU A 181 -36.19 -52.03 -10.16
N GLU A 182 -37.42 -52.05 -10.67
CA GLU A 182 -38.26 -53.06 -11.27
C GLU A 182 -39.19 -52.40 -12.31
N VAL A 183 -39.69 -53.21 -13.26
CA VAL A 183 -40.61 -52.84 -14.33
C VAL A 183 -41.99 -53.44 -14.04
N GLU A 184 -42.98 -52.57 -13.75
CA GLU A 184 -44.43 -52.62 -14.10
C GLU A 184 -45.39 -53.71 -13.51
N PRO A 185 -46.76 -53.64 -13.66
CA PRO A 185 -47.72 -52.52 -13.46
C PRO A 185 -49.12 -52.92 -12.84
N MET A 186 -49.92 -51.89 -12.46
CA MET A 186 -51.40 -51.71 -12.58
C MET A 186 -52.51 -52.47 -11.75
N ILE A 187 -53.59 -51.70 -11.44
CA ILE A 187 -55.02 -51.97 -11.04
C ILE A 187 -55.28 -52.46 -9.59
N THR A 188 -56.19 -51.96 -8.71
CA THR A 188 -57.61 -51.48 -8.77
C THR A 188 -58.03 -50.58 -7.58
N LYS A 189 -58.96 -49.62 -7.83
CA LYS A 189 -60.18 -49.18 -7.05
C LYS A 189 -60.27 -49.55 -5.54
N GLU A 190 -60.73 -48.75 -4.56
CA GLU A 190 -61.86 -47.81 -4.48
C GLU A 190 -61.99 -47.17 -3.05
N VAL A 191 -62.77 -46.06 -2.97
CA VAL A 191 -63.60 -45.50 -1.86
C VAL A 191 -62.97 -44.87 -0.57
N LYS A 192 -63.53 -43.69 -0.22
CA LYS A 192 -63.28 -42.70 0.86
C LYS A 192 -64.00 -43.06 2.22
N PRO A 193 -64.30 -42.11 3.14
CA PRO A 193 -63.53 -41.14 3.98
C PRO A 193 -63.88 -41.31 5.50
N ILE A 194 -63.61 -40.29 6.36
CA ILE A 194 -64.39 -39.78 7.54
C ILE A 194 -63.46 -39.50 8.76
N GLU A 195 -63.22 -38.22 9.10
CA GLU A 195 -63.65 -37.48 10.32
C GLU A 195 -62.97 -37.97 11.63
N ALA A 196 -62.70 -37.22 12.70
CA ALA A 196 -62.95 -35.87 13.17
C ALA A 196 -62.04 -35.64 14.43
N MET A 197 -61.74 -34.37 14.74
CA MET A 197 -61.79 -33.69 16.06
C MET A 197 -61.29 -34.45 17.33
N THR A 198 -60.47 -33.91 18.24
CA THR A 198 -60.66 -32.77 19.19
C THR A 198 -59.38 -32.66 20.05
N GLU A 199 -58.81 -31.48 20.29
CA GLU A 199 -58.88 -30.60 21.51
C GLU A 199 -58.47 -31.20 22.89
N GLU A 200 -57.43 -30.60 23.51
CA GLU A 200 -57.33 -30.03 24.89
C GLU A 200 -55.83 -29.76 25.18
N LYS A 201 -55.28 -28.56 25.46
CA LYS A 201 -55.48 -27.50 26.47
C LYS A 201 -55.29 -27.91 27.95
N VAL A 202 -54.15 -27.52 28.53
CA VAL A 202 -53.91 -27.09 29.95
C VAL A 202 -52.55 -26.32 29.94
N SER A 203 -52.45 -24.97 29.98
CA SER A 203 -52.40 -24.01 31.13
C SER A 203 -51.37 -24.40 32.22
N LYS A 204 -50.52 -23.56 32.85
CA LYS A 204 -50.70 -22.21 33.42
C LYS A 204 -49.41 -21.76 34.17
N GLY A 205 -48.98 -20.49 34.01
CA GLY A 205 -48.38 -19.59 35.02
C GLY A 205 -47.03 -19.96 35.70
N MET A 206 -46.26 -19.09 36.36
CA MET A 206 -46.29 -17.65 36.64
C MET A 206 -44.98 -17.30 37.42
N LEU A 207 -44.33 -16.16 37.08
CA LEU A 207 -43.48 -15.22 37.86
C LEU A 207 -42.58 -15.69 39.02
N VAL A 208 -41.30 -15.29 39.02
CA VAL A 208 -40.67 -14.21 39.85
C VAL A 208 -39.20 -14.01 39.42
N GLU A 209 -38.84 -12.80 38.97
CA GLU A 209 -37.97 -11.80 39.65
C GLU A 209 -36.62 -12.33 40.18
N GLU A 210 -35.53 -11.91 39.55
CA GLU A 210 -34.32 -11.49 40.28
C GLU A 210 -33.52 -10.47 39.46
N THR A 211 -33.12 -9.44 40.19
CA THR A 211 -32.66 -8.11 39.79
C THR A 211 -31.14 -8.01 39.58
N LEU A 212 -30.74 -7.13 38.65
CA LEU A 212 -29.49 -6.33 38.55
C LEU A 212 -28.17 -7.14 38.42
N ILE A 213 -27.30 -6.85 37.44
CA ILE A 213 -26.32 -5.77 37.48
C ILE A 213 -25.98 -5.33 36.05
N LEU A 214 -26.34 -4.09 35.71
CA LEU A 214 -25.62 -3.29 34.72
C LEU A 214 -24.23 -3.02 35.29
N LYS A 215 -23.17 -3.49 34.62
CA LYS A 215 -21.85 -2.90 34.84
C LYS A 215 -21.85 -1.55 34.11
N GLU A 216 -22.26 -0.53 34.85
CA GLU A 216 -21.83 0.84 34.63
C GLU A 216 -20.29 0.82 34.55
N VAL A 217 -19.76 0.89 33.34
CA VAL A 217 -18.41 1.38 33.15
C VAL A 217 -18.57 2.90 33.19
N LYS A 218 -18.02 3.47 34.26
CA LYS A 218 -18.04 4.90 34.58
C LYS A 218 -17.77 5.75 33.35
N PRO A 219 -18.33 6.97 33.26
CA PRO A 219 -17.84 7.95 32.29
C PRO A 219 -16.32 7.99 32.48
N ILE A 220 -15.56 7.82 31.40
CA ILE A 220 -14.16 8.18 31.43
C ILE A 220 -14.18 9.69 31.64
N GLU A 221 -14.11 10.07 32.91
CA GLU A 221 -13.82 11.41 33.35
C GLU A 221 -12.62 11.87 32.52
N ALA A 222 -12.82 13.03 31.91
CA ALA A 222 -11.84 13.77 31.13
C ALA A 222 -10.43 13.44 31.58
N MET A 223 -9.66 12.77 30.71
CA MET A 223 -8.24 12.61 30.94
C MET A 223 -7.66 14.01 31.11
N SER A 224 -7.18 14.24 32.31
CA SER A 224 -6.51 15.44 32.77
C SER A 224 -5.50 15.92 31.74
N ASP A 225 -5.61 17.21 31.41
CA ASP A 225 -4.63 18.09 30.77
C ASP A 225 -3.20 17.82 31.28
N GLU A 226 -2.50 16.81 30.75
CA GLU A 226 -1.03 16.76 30.83
C GLU A 226 -0.48 17.73 29.79
N LYS A 227 -0.64 19.01 30.10
CA LYS A 227 -0.10 20.11 29.34
C LYS A 227 1.42 20.01 29.33
N PHE A 228 1.98 19.93 28.14
CA PHE A 228 3.41 19.97 27.90
C PHE A 228 4.09 21.08 28.73
N SER A 229 5.22 20.77 29.35
CA SER A 229 5.94 21.69 30.23
C SER A 229 7.08 22.39 29.51
N LYS A 230 7.47 23.57 30.00
CA LYS A 230 8.65 24.29 29.50
C LYS A 230 9.89 23.39 29.53
N GLY A 231 10.61 23.34 28.41
CA GLY A 231 11.78 22.50 28.19
C GLY A 231 11.46 21.10 27.64
N MET A 232 10.19 20.73 27.48
CA MET A 232 9.82 19.42 26.94
C MET A 232 10.14 19.35 25.44
N PRO A 233 10.85 18.28 24.99
CA PRO A 233 11.06 18.04 23.57
C PRO A 233 9.79 17.48 22.94
N VAL A 234 9.29 18.17 21.92
CA VAL A 234 8.07 17.83 21.21
C VAL A 234 8.33 17.75 19.72
N GLU A 235 7.33 17.29 18.99
CA GLU A 235 7.25 17.49 17.55
C GLU A 235 6.07 18.41 17.26
N VAL A 236 6.28 19.35 16.33
CA VAL A 236 5.28 20.36 15.95
C VAL A 236 5.01 20.28 14.45
N SER A 237 3.74 20.26 14.07
CA SER A 237 3.31 20.37 12.67
C SER A 237 2.92 21.81 12.35
N SER A 238 3.04 22.18 11.07
CA SER A 238 2.50 23.42 10.53
C SER A 238 1.48 23.08 9.44
N ASP A 239 0.42 23.88 9.35
CA ASP A 239 -0.58 23.85 8.27
C ASP A 239 -0.22 24.79 7.12
N GLU A 240 0.94 25.46 7.18
CA GLU A 240 1.47 26.25 6.08
C GLU A 240 1.69 25.37 4.84
N GLU A 241 1.25 25.87 3.68
CA GLU A 241 1.37 25.21 2.38
C GLU A 241 2.83 24.82 2.12
N GLY A 242 3.10 23.51 2.05
CA GLY A 242 4.46 22.95 1.90
C GLY A 242 5.06 22.31 3.16
N PHE A 243 4.49 22.54 4.35
CA PHE A 243 4.91 21.91 5.62
C PHE A 243 3.87 20.91 6.16
N GLU A 244 2.76 20.83 5.45
CA GLU A 244 1.64 19.93 5.65
C GLU A 244 2.08 18.46 5.83
N GLY A 245 1.98 17.94 7.07
CA GLY A 245 2.22 16.52 7.40
C GLY A 245 3.64 16.21 7.83
N ALA A 246 4.53 17.20 7.76
CA ALA A 246 5.81 17.15 8.44
C ALA A 246 5.63 17.45 9.93
N TRP A 247 6.45 16.80 10.74
CA TRP A 247 6.53 16.99 12.19
C TRP A 247 7.97 17.38 12.51
N PHE A 248 8.16 18.60 12.97
CA PHE A 248 9.49 19.16 13.21
C PHE A 248 9.84 19.08 14.68
N ALA A 249 11.08 18.65 14.95
CA ALA A 249 11.64 18.60 16.28
C ALA A 249 11.71 20.02 16.89
N ALA A 250 11.00 20.23 18.00
CA ALA A 250 11.00 21.50 18.72
C ALA A 250 11.08 21.29 20.23
N THR A 251 11.25 22.39 20.97
CA THR A 251 11.26 22.43 22.43
C THR A 251 10.29 23.51 22.91
N ILE A 252 9.50 23.22 23.94
CA ILE A 252 8.61 24.24 24.50
C ILE A 252 9.41 25.28 25.26
N VAL A 253 9.32 26.54 24.84
CA VAL A 253 9.97 27.68 25.49
C VAL A 253 9.08 28.25 26.59
N GLU A 254 7.78 28.36 26.33
CA GLU A 254 6.81 28.97 27.27
C GLU A 254 5.37 28.53 26.99
N VAL A 255 4.54 28.52 28.03
CA VAL A 255 3.07 28.35 27.91
C VAL A 255 2.48 29.75 27.82
N VAL A 256 1.96 30.11 26.66
CA VAL A 256 1.46 31.46 26.37
C VAL A 256 -0.03 31.60 26.70
N GLY A 257 -0.80 30.51 26.56
CA GLY A 257 -2.25 30.53 26.78
C GLY A 257 -2.82 29.18 27.17
N LYS A 258 -4.16 29.11 27.24
CA LYS A 258 -4.85 27.89 27.65
C LYS A 258 -4.51 26.72 26.73
N ASP A 259 -4.25 26.89 25.45
CA ASP A 259 -3.85 25.78 24.55
C ASP A 259 -2.80 26.23 23.53
N LYS A 260 -2.01 27.24 23.89
CA LYS A 260 -0.98 27.84 23.02
C LYS A 260 0.37 27.84 23.69
N TYR A 261 1.39 27.47 22.94
CA TYR A 261 2.75 27.32 23.41
C TYR A 261 3.70 28.05 22.49
N LEU A 262 4.67 28.76 23.07
CA LEU A 262 5.82 29.25 22.33
C LEU A 262 6.83 28.11 22.23
N ILE A 263 7.13 27.68 21.02
CA ILE A 263 8.09 26.62 20.75
C ILE A 263 9.33 27.18 20.02
N GLU A 264 10.44 26.49 20.16
CA GLU A 264 11.68 26.76 19.42
C GLU A 264 12.06 25.51 18.63
N TYR A 265 12.19 25.66 17.31
CA TYR A 265 12.58 24.56 16.43
C TYR A 265 14.07 24.24 16.57
N GLN A 266 14.42 22.96 16.50
CA GLN A 266 15.81 22.51 16.67
C GLN A 266 16.64 22.61 15.39
N SER A 267 15.99 22.64 14.22
CA SER A 267 16.64 22.64 12.92
C SER A 267 16.25 23.81 12.03
N LEU A 268 15.20 24.56 12.37
CA LEU A 268 14.76 25.74 11.62
C LEU A 268 15.36 27.00 12.24
N ARG A 269 15.87 27.87 11.39
CA ARG A 269 16.50 29.14 11.76
C ARG A 269 15.70 30.31 11.18
N THR A 270 15.93 31.50 11.72
CA THR A 270 15.43 32.75 11.15
C THR A 270 16.02 33.00 9.75
N GLU A 271 15.38 33.86 8.94
CA GLU A 271 15.79 34.14 7.55
C GLU A 271 17.25 34.65 7.44
N ASP A 272 17.74 35.32 8.47
CA ASP A 272 19.11 35.82 8.60
C ASP A 272 20.10 34.81 9.20
N ASP A 273 19.67 33.57 9.43
CA ASP A 273 20.44 32.46 10.01
C ASP A 273 20.97 32.73 11.44
N SER A 274 20.51 33.81 12.08
CA SER A 274 21.09 34.31 13.33
C SER A 274 20.65 33.50 14.55
N ASP A 275 19.36 33.15 14.63
CA ASP A 275 18.75 32.46 15.76
C ASP A 275 17.87 31.28 15.31
N PHE A 276 17.47 30.42 16.25
CA PHE A 276 16.49 29.36 16.00
C PHE A 276 15.08 29.94 15.87
N LEU A 277 14.31 29.42 14.92
CA LEU A 277 12.95 29.88 14.67
C LEU A 277 12.05 29.57 15.87
N ARG A 278 11.31 30.59 16.33
CA ARG A 278 10.32 30.47 17.41
C ARG A 278 8.95 30.84 16.91
N GLU A 279 7.95 30.08 17.35
CA GLU A 279 6.58 30.25 16.89
C GLU A 279 5.56 29.92 18.00
N GLU A 280 4.43 30.62 18.00
CA GLU A 280 3.29 30.29 18.86
C GLU A 280 2.39 29.28 18.16
N VAL A 281 2.30 28.07 18.71
CA VAL A 281 1.53 26.98 18.10
C VAL A 281 0.47 26.47 19.07
N ASP A 282 -0.67 26.06 18.50
CA ASP A 282 -1.78 25.48 19.24
C ASP A 282 -1.47 24.02 19.61
N ILE A 283 -1.99 23.54 20.74
CA ILE A 283 -1.80 22.17 21.24
C ILE A 283 -2.18 21.10 20.21
N LEU A 284 -3.12 21.40 19.31
CA LEU A 284 -3.54 20.50 18.22
C LEU A 284 -2.40 20.17 17.25
N HIS A 285 -1.38 21.03 17.17
CA HIS A 285 -0.22 20.89 16.31
C HIS A 285 1.02 20.38 17.06
N ILE A 286 0.88 19.98 18.33
CA ILE A 286 2.00 19.52 19.16
C ILE A 286 1.78 18.06 19.57
N ARG A 287 2.80 17.22 19.41
CA ARG A 287 2.80 15.85 19.93
C ARG A 287 4.09 15.50 20.68
N PRO A 288 4.05 14.54 21.63
CA PRO A 288 5.27 14.01 22.24
C PRO A 288 6.15 13.34 21.19
N ARG A 289 7.47 13.35 21.40
CA ARG A 289 8.37 12.55 20.56
C ARG A 289 8.06 11.07 20.73
N PRO A 290 8.05 10.28 19.63
CA PRO A 290 7.98 8.83 19.73
C PRO A 290 9.09 8.33 20.66
N GLN A 291 8.73 7.54 21.68
CA GLN A 291 9.72 6.88 22.51
C GLN A 291 10.45 5.85 21.64
N LYS A 292 11.79 5.90 21.62
CA LYS A 292 12.58 4.90 20.91
C LYS A 292 12.38 3.54 21.60
N PRO A 293 12.16 2.45 20.84
CA PRO A 293 12.04 1.10 21.39
C PRO A 293 13.34 0.63 22.06
#